data_AF-A0A553K7R4-F1
#
_entry.id   AF-A0A553K7R4-F1
#
_cell.length_a   1.000
_cell.length_b   1.000
_cell.length_c   1.000
_cell.angle_alpha   90.00
_cell.angle_beta   90.00
_cell.angle_gamma   90.00
#
_symmetry.space_group_name_H-M   'P 1'
#
loop_
_entity.id
_entity.type
_entity.pdbx_description
1 polymer ?
#
loop_
_entity_poly.entity_id
_entity_poly.type
_entity_poly.pdbx_seq_one_letter_code
_entity_poly.pdbx_strand_id
1 'polypeptide(L)'
;RGLAGAYNSNVLRTVFQTIQERHRSTEEYAIIAIGRVGLNFFKRRNIPVALHITGLPDQPTFADIKEIANKTVNMFADGTFDELYMFYNHFVSAIQQDVTEKKLLPLTDLASDKKLTTYEFEPSQEEILQVLL
;
A
#
# COMPACT_ATOMS: atom_id res chain seq x y z
N ARG A 1 10.64 2.83 13.80
CA ARG A 1 11.42 3.53 14.84
C ARG A 1 11.93 4.87 14.26
N GLY A 2 12.64 5.69 15.05
CA GLY A 2 13.29 6.93 14.58
C GLY A 2 14.75 6.71 14.20
N LEU A 3 15.51 7.81 14.04
CA LEU A 3 16.97 7.82 13.76
C LEU A 3 17.38 7.17 12.42
N ALA A 4 16.57 7.34 11.39
CA ALA A 4 16.81 6.80 10.05
C ALA A 4 17.04 7.91 9.00
N GLY A 5 17.61 9.04 9.42
CA GLY A 5 17.81 10.20 8.55
C GLY A 5 16.52 10.62 7.83
N ALA A 6 16.61 10.77 6.51
CA ALA A 6 15.50 11.22 5.67
C ALA A 6 14.48 10.12 5.27
N TYR A 7 14.66 8.88 5.73
CA TYR A 7 13.85 7.72 5.34
C TYR A 7 12.35 7.97 5.42
N ASN A 8 11.86 8.38 6.60
CA ASN A 8 10.43 8.64 6.81
C ASN A 8 10.01 9.97 6.16
N SER A 9 10.83 11.02 6.28
CA SER A 9 10.45 12.35 5.83
C SER A 9 10.28 12.43 4.32
N ASN A 10 11.06 11.68 3.55
CA ASN A 10 10.96 11.68 2.09
C ASN A 10 9.64 11.06 1.64
N VAL A 11 9.30 9.86 2.12
CA VAL A 11 8.02 9.20 1.81
C VAL A 11 6.84 10.08 2.22
N LEU A 12 6.85 10.61 3.46
CA LEU A 12 5.74 11.42 3.96
C LEU A 12 5.58 12.75 3.21
N ARG A 13 6.68 13.37 2.79
CA ARG A 13 6.64 14.58 1.96
C ARG A 13 6.03 14.27 0.60
N THR A 14 6.48 13.19 -0.06
CA THR A 14 5.93 12.77 -1.36
C THR A 14 4.44 12.48 -1.25
N VAL A 15 4.01 11.66 -0.28
CA VAL A 15 2.59 11.37 -0.06
C VAL A 15 1.78 12.64 0.16
N PHE A 16 2.26 13.53 1.04
CA PHE A 16 1.56 14.77 1.33
C PHE A 16 1.45 15.67 0.09
N GLN A 17 2.52 15.78 -0.71
CA GLN A 17 2.50 16.54 -1.95
C GLN A 17 1.52 15.95 -2.97
N THR A 18 1.55 14.63 -3.17
CA THR A 18 0.62 13.93 -4.10
C THR A 18 -0.84 14.15 -3.70
N ILE A 19 -1.15 14.12 -2.40
CA ILE A 19 -2.50 14.40 -1.89
C ILE A 19 -2.92 15.83 -2.25
N GLN A 20 -2.06 16.82 -2.00
CA GLN A 20 -2.38 18.22 -2.31
C GLN A 20 -2.52 18.48 -3.81
N GLU A 21 -1.78 17.75 -4.64
CA GLU A 21 -1.87 17.85 -6.10
C GLU A 21 -3.19 17.26 -6.62
N ARG A 22 -3.52 16.03 -6.20
CA ARG A 22 -4.63 15.23 -6.76
C ARG A 22 -5.99 15.50 -6.12
N HIS A 23 -6.03 15.90 -4.85
CA HIS A 23 -7.27 16.02 -4.09
C HIS A 23 -7.54 17.46 -3.64
N ARG A 24 -8.81 17.78 -3.43
CA ARG A 24 -9.25 19.10 -2.92
C ARG A 24 -9.97 19.00 -1.58
N SER A 25 -10.58 17.86 -1.29
CA SER A 25 -11.23 17.55 -0.01
C SER A 25 -10.59 16.34 0.67
N THR A 26 -10.65 16.31 2.01
CA THR A 26 -10.29 15.14 2.83
C THR A 26 -11.28 13.98 2.70
N GLU A 27 -12.41 14.19 2.03
CA GLU A 27 -13.39 13.13 1.75
C GLU A 27 -13.02 12.28 0.53
N GLU A 28 -12.07 12.73 -0.29
CA GLU A 28 -11.69 12.06 -1.55
C GLU A 28 -10.63 10.96 -1.37
N TYR A 29 -10.02 10.85 -0.18
CA TYR A 29 -8.93 9.92 0.07
C TYR A 29 -8.89 9.48 1.54
N ALA A 30 -8.24 8.35 1.78
CA ALA A 30 -7.93 7.87 3.13
C ALA A 30 -6.53 7.27 3.18
N ILE A 31 -5.90 7.33 4.36
CA ILE A 31 -4.56 6.78 4.57
C ILE A 31 -4.64 5.45 5.32
N ILE A 32 -3.82 4.50 4.87
CA ILE A 32 -3.52 3.27 5.60
C ILE A 32 -2.07 3.37 6.09
N ALA A 33 -1.89 3.57 7.39
CA ALA A 33 -0.58 3.88 7.95
C ALA A 33 0.13 2.63 8.51
N ILE A 34 1.24 2.24 7.87
CA ILE A 34 2.13 1.20 8.38
C ILE A 34 3.27 1.86 9.14
N GLY A 35 3.22 1.78 10.47
CA GLY A 35 4.23 2.32 11.37
C GLY A 35 3.85 3.64 12.05
N ARG A 36 4.45 3.86 13.22
CA ARG A 36 4.08 4.94 14.16
C ARG A 36 4.39 6.34 13.64
N VAL A 37 5.48 6.51 12.88
CA VAL A 37 5.92 7.84 12.41
C VAL A 37 4.92 8.42 11.42
N GLY A 38 4.51 7.64 10.41
CA GLY A 38 3.49 8.06 9.44
C GLY A 38 2.13 8.29 10.10
N LEU A 39 1.69 7.37 10.96
CA LEU A 39 0.44 7.52 11.71
C LEU A 39 0.38 8.85 12.46
N ASN A 40 1.44 9.18 13.21
CA ASN A 40 1.50 10.43 13.97
C ASN A 40 1.58 11.65 13.06
N PHE A 41 2.27 11.56 11.92
CA PHE A 41 2.39 12.64 10.95
C PHE A 41 1.03 13.05 10.37
N PHE A 42 0.23 12.06 9.94
CA PHE A 42 -1.09 12.29 9.35
C PHE A 42 -2.12 12.71 10.40
N LYS A 43 -2.14 12.07 11.57
CA LYS A 43 -3.02 12.47 12.68
C LYS A 43 -2.83 13.92 13.12
N ARG A 44 -1.58 14.39 13.23
CA ARG A 44 -1.28 15.79 13.59
C ARG A 44 -1.75 16.81 12.55
N ARG A 45 -2.02 16.38 11.32
CA ARG A 45 -2.50 17.22 10.21
C ARG A 45 -4.00 17.05 9.96
N ASN A 46 -4.71 16.32 10.83
CA ASN A 46 -6.12 15.98 10.64
C ASN A 46 -6.41 15.28 9.30
N ILE A 47 -5.42 14.55 8.77
CA ILE A 47 -5.59 13.73 7.57
C ILE A 47 -6.30 12.42 7.96
N PRO A 48 -7.33 11.98 7.23
CA PRO A 48 -8.07 10.76 7.56
C PRO A 48 -7.17 9.52 7.45
N VAL A 49 -7.12 8.74 8.54
CA VAL A 49 -6.42 7.46 8.59
C VAL A 49 -7.45 6.36 8.85
N ALA A 50 -7.76 5.56 7.82
CA ALA A 50 -8.77 4.51 7.91
C ALA A 50 -8.26 3.28 8.67
N LEU A 51 -7.04 2.84 8.36
CA LEU A 51 -6.40 1.68 9.00
C LEU A 51 -4.98 2.04 9.43
N HIS A 52 -4.48 1.37 10.46
CA HIS A 52 -3.08 1.48 10.82
C HIS A 52 -2.58 0.23 11.54
N ILE A 53 -1.29 -0.02 11.40
CA ILE A 53 -0.57 -1.02 12.19
C ILE A 53 0.71 -0.41 12.72
N THR A 54 1.05 -0.71 13.98
CA THR A 54 2.31 -0.26 14.60
C THR A 54 2.90 -1.40 15.40
N GLY A 55 4.17 -1.27 15.80
CA GLY A 55 4.83 -2.30 16.61
C GLY A 55 5.24 -3.55 15.83
N LEU A 56 5.35 -3.45 14.49
CA LEU A 56 5.93 -4.50 13.67
C LEU A 56 7.37 -4.81 14.13
N PRO A 57 7.78 -6.09 14.13
CA PRO A 57 9.16 -6.48 14.43
C PRO A 57 10.11 -5.99 13.32
N ASP A 58 11.41 -5.97 13.62
CA ASP A 58 12.43 -5.52 12.64
C ASP A 58 12.48 -6.45 11.41
N GLN A 59 12.07 -7.71 11.57
CA GLN A 59 11.86 -8.67 10.49
C GLN A 59 10.39 -9.14 10.50
N PRO A 60 9.48 -8.43 9.80
CA PRO A 60 8.07 -8.80 9.76
C PRO A 60 7.86 -10.09 8.96
N THR A 61 6.96 -10.92 9.47
CA THR A 61 6.42 -12.08 8.78
C THR A 61 5.16 -11.70 8.02
N PHE A 62 4.71 -12.59 7.13
CA PHE A 62 3.43 -12.41 6.44
C PHE A 62 2.26 -12.28 7.43
N ALA A 63 2.26 -13.07 8.51
CA ALA A 63 1.20 -13.07 9.51
C ALA A 63 1.05 -11.70 10.20
N ASP A 64 2.15 -10.97 10.40
CA ASP A 64 2.14 -9.65 11.04
C ASP A 64 1.37 -8.60 10.23
N ILE A 65 1.23 -8.79 8.92
CA ILE A 65 0.63 -7.79 7.99
C ILE A 65 -0.66 -8.34 7.34
N LYS A 66 -0.88 -9.66 7.36
CA LYS A 66 -2.02 -10.32 6.71
C LYS A 66 -3.36 -9.69 7.05
N GLU A 67 -3.61 -9.42 8.34
CA GLU A 67 -4.91 -8.88 8.77
C GLU A 67 -5.19 -7.50 8.15
N ILE A 68 -4.23 -6.58 8.20
CA ILE A 68 -4.41 -5.24 7.64
C ILE A 68 -4.46 -5.27 6.11
N ALA A 69 -3.69 -6.14 5.46
CA ALA A 69 -3.74 -6.35 4.01
C ALA A 69 -5.13 -6.85 3.59
N ASN A 70 -5.66 -7.89 4.23
CA ASN A 70 -6.98 -8.44 3.92
C ASN A 70 -8.09 -7.39 4.13
N LYS A 71 -8.05 -6.63 5.23
CA LYS A 71 -9.01 -5.54 5.46
C LYS A 71 -8.92 -4.48 4.36
N THR A 72 -7.71 -4.15 3.91
CA THR A 72 -7.49 -3.19 2.82
C THR A 72 -8.09 -3.68 1.51
N VAL A 73 -7.85 -4.95 1.15
CA VAL A 73 -8.42 -5.55 -0.06
C VAL A 73 -9.95 -5.62 0.02
N ASN A 74 -10.52 -5.99 1.18
CA ASN A 74 -11.96 -6.01 1.35
C ASN A 74 -12.59 -4.61 1.21
N MET A 75 -11.95 -3.55 1.74
CA MET A 75 -12.44 -2.19 1.55
C MET A 75 -12.50 -1.79 0.06
N PHE A 76 -11.55 -2.25 -0.75
CA PHE A 76 -11.61 -2.08 -2.21
C PHE A 76 -12.77 -2.87 -2.81
N ALA A 77 -12.90 -4.15 -2.46
CA ALA A 77 -13.95 -5.03 -2.96
C ALA A 77 -15.37 -4.53 -2.60
N ASP A 78 -15.52 -3.92 -1.43
CA ASP A 78 -16.76 -3.32 -0.93
C ASP A 78 -17.04 -1.94 -1.56
N GLY A 79 -16.16 -1.41 -2.41
CA GLY A 79 -16.31 -0.10 -3.05
C GLY A 79 -16.06 1.09 -2.13
N THR A 80 -15.33 0.89 -1.02
CA THR A 80 -14.95 2.00 -0.12
C THR A 80 -13.95 2.95 -0.78
N PHE A 81 -13.10 2.43 -1.66
CA PHE A 81 -12.21 3.20 -2.53
C PHE A 81 -11.98 2.45 -3.83
N ASP A 82 -11.78 3.20 -4.92
CA ASP A 82 -11.65 2.64 -6.27
C ASP A 82 -10.20 2.48 -6.75
N GLU A 83 -9.23 3.04 -6.01
CA GLU A 83 -7.81 2.93 -6.32
C GLU A 83 -6.97 2.83 -5.04
N LEU A 84 -5.91 2.02 -5.07
CA LEU A 84 -4.96 1.84 -3.97
C LEU A 84 -3.54 2.11 -4.45
N TYR A 85 -2.86 3.05 -3.78
CA TYR A 85 -1.47 3.40 -4.04
C TYR A 85 -0.61 3.11 -2.80
N MET A 86 0.54 2.47 -3.01
CA MET A 86 1.54 2.21 -1.98
C MET A 86 2.74 3.14 -2.17
N PHE A 87 3.10 3.83 -1.09
CA PHE A 87 4.28 4.68 -1.04
C PHE A 87 5.32 4.07 -0.09
N TYR A 88 6.51 3.80 -0.61
CA TYR A 88 7.58 3.16 0.14
C TYR A 88 8.95 3.59 -0.37
N ASN A 89 9.99 3.33 0.42
CA ASN A 89 11.36 3.48 -0.04
C ASN A 89 11.79 2.18 -0.74
N HIS A 90 12.00 2.24 -2.06
CA HIS A 90 12.61 1.16 -2.81
C HIS A 90 14.12 1.13 -2.53
N PHE A 91 14.59 -0.02 -2.07
CA PHE A 91 16.01 -0.22 -1.78
C PHE A 91 16.79 -0.40 -3.08
N VAL A 92 17.62 0.58 -3.42
CA VAL A 92 18.54 0.50 -4.57
C VAL A 92 19.92 0.07 -4.10
N SER A 93 20.44 0.70 -3.03
CA SER A 93 21.71 0.32 -2.41
C SER A 93 21.73 0.73 -0.94
N ALA A 94 22.84 0.42 -0.25
CA ALA A 94 23.05 0.86 1.13
C ALA A 94 23.01 2.39 1.30
N ILE A 95 23.29 3.15 0.24
CA ILE A 95 23.34 4.62 0.25
C ILE A 95 22.06 5.20 -0.37
N GLN A 96 21.53 4.58 -1.42
CA GLN A 96 20.42 5.10 -2.20
C GLN A 96 19.12 4.36 -1.92
N GLN A 97 18.08 5.14 -1.61
CA GLN A 97 16.72 4.67 -1.50
C GLN A 97 15.79 5.64 -2.22
N ASP A 98 14.96 5.10 -3.11
CA ASP A 98 14.09 5.90 -3.96
C ASP A 98 12.66 5.81 -3.45
N VAL A 99 12.03 6.95 -3.19
CA VAL A 99 10.61 6.99 -2.84
C VAL A 99 9.81 6.57 -4.07
N THR A 100 9.08 5.48 -3.95
CA THR A 100 8.32 4.89 -5.04
C THR A 100 6.83 4.96 -4.71
N GLU A 101 6.06 5.50 -5.64
CA GLU A 101 4.61 5.35 -5.71
C GLU A 101 4.30 4.15 -6.61
N LYS A 102 3.52 3.19 -6.10
CA LYS A 102 3.09 2.03 -6.86
C LYS A 102 1.58 1.84 -6.74
N LYS A 103 0.87 1.80 -7.87
CA LYS A 103 -0.55 1.41 -7.91
C LYS A 103 -0.65 -0.10 -7.63
N LEU A 104 -1.40 -0.46 -6.59
CA LEU A 104 -1.67 -1.85 -6.22
C LEU A 104 -3.02 -2.32 -6.75
N LEU A 105 -4.04 -1.47 -6.67
CA LEU A 105 -5.39 -1.77 -7.16
C LEU A 105 -5.97 -0.58 -7.94
N PRO A 106 -6.78 -0.84 -8.99
CA PRO A 106 -6.92 -2.13 -9.67
C PRO A 106 -5.61 -2.60 -10.32
N LEU A 107 -5.48 -3.91 -10.52
CA LEU A 107 -4.34 -4.52 -11.20
C LEU A 107 -4.40 -4.22 -12.69
N THR A 108 -3.76 -3.13 -13.13
CA THR A 108 -3.76 -2.70 -14.54
C THR A 108 -2.46 -3.04 -15.29
N ASP A 109 -1.37 -3.28 -14.57
CA ASP A 109 -0.03 -3.51 -15.14
C ASP A 109 0.42 -4.95 -14.89
N LEU A 110 -0.25 -5.89 -15.57
CA LEU A 110 0.12 -7.30 -15.58
C LEU A 110 1.04 -7.54 -16.80
N ALA A 111 2.34 -7.30 -16.62
CA ALA A 111 3.35 -7.52 -17.66
C ALA A 111 3.22 -8.94 -18.25
N SER A 112 2.92 -9.02 -19.55
CA SER A 112 2.64 -10.27 -20.27
C SER A 112 3.88 -10.80 -21.00
N ASP A 113 4.97 -11.03 -20.27
CA ASP A 113 6.25 -11.50 -20.87
C ASP A 113 6.48 -13.02 -20.73
N LYS A 114 5.45 -13.80 -20.39
CA LYS A 114 5.55 -15.26 -20.31
C LYS A 114 4.75 -15.93 -21.41
N LYS A 115 5.31 -17.01 -21.97
CA LYS A 115 4.57 -17.98 -22.79
C LYS A 115 3.29 -18.38 -22.04
N LEU A 116 2.14 -18.12 -22.65
CA LEU A 116 0.85 -18.59 -22.18
C LEU A 116 0.85 -20.12 -22.23
N THR A 117 1.08 -20.77 -21.09
CA THR A 117 0.79 -22.19 -20.90
C THR A 117 -0.66 -22.32 -20.49
N THR A 118 -1.42 -23.16 -21.20
CA THR A 118 -2.80 -23.49 -20.84
C THR A 118 -2.78 -24.41 -19.62
N TYR A 119 -3.54 -24.05 -18.58
CA TYR A 119 -3.77 -24.89 -17.41
C TYR A 119 -5.20 -25.44 -17.47
N GLU A 120 -5.40 -26.68 -17.03
CA GLU A 120 -6.72 -27.17 -16.65
C GLU A 120 -7.00 -26.70 -15.21
N PHE A 121 -8.19 -26.13 -15.01
CA PHE A 121 -8.59 -25.55 -13.72
C PHE A 121 -9.65 -26.43 -13.07
N GLU A 122 -9.44 -26.78 -11.80
CA GLU A 122 -10.43 -27.46 -10.98
C GLU A 122 -10.45 -26.74 -9.62
N PRO A 123 -11.57 -26.11 -9.19
CA PRO A 123 -12.94 -26.22 -9.71
C PRO A 123 -13.28 -25.35 -10.94
N SER A 124 -12.92 -24.07 -10.98
CA SER A 124 -13.07 -23.19 -12.16
C SER A 124 -12.03 -22.07 -12.14
N GLN A 125 -11.78 -21.45 -13.29
CA GLN A 125 -10.82 -20.33 -13.38
C GLN A 125 -11.27 -19.16 -12.49
N GLU A 126 -12.55 -18.81 -12.52
CA GLU A 126 -13.14 -17.71 -11.74
C GLU A 126 -13.01 -17.96 -10.23
N GLU A 127 -13.30 -19.18 -9.75
CA GLU A 127 -13.21 -19.50 -8.33
C GLU A 127 -11.76 -19.51 -7.84
N ILE A 128 -10.82 -20.00 -8.65
CA ILE A 128 -9.40 -19.93 -8.33
C ILE A 128 -8.95 -18.47 -8.28
N LEU A 129 -9.41 -17.64 -9.23
CA LEU A 129 -9.07 -16.23 -9.28
C LEU A 129 -9.60 -15.47 -8.06
N GLN A 130 -10.80 -15.79 -7.56
CA GLN A 130 -11.37 -15.22 -6.34
C GLN A 130 -10.57 -15.54 -5.07
N VAL A 131 -9.83 -16.64 -5.05
CA VAL A 131 -8.97 -17.01 -3.92
C VAL A 131 -7.58 -16.38 -4.02
N LEU A 132 -7.11 -16.14 -5.25
CA LEU A 132 -5.77 -15.61 -5.52
C LEU A 132 -5.68 -14.08 -5.46
N LEU A 133 -6.80 -13.38 -5.73
CA LEU A 133 -6.92 -11.93 -5.68
C LEU A 133 -7.50 -11.46 -4.34
#